data_AF-A0A6I3EEB3-F1
#
_entry.id   AF-A0A6I3EEB3-F1
#
_cell.length_a   1.000
_cell.length_b   1.000
_cell.length_c   1.000
_cell.angle_alpha   90.00
_cell.angle_beta   90.00
_cell.angle_gamma   90.00
#
_symmetry.space_group_name_H-M   'P 1'
#
loop_
_entity.id
_entity.type
_entity.pdbx_description
1 polymer ?
#
loop_
_entity_poly.entity_id
_entity_poly.type
_entity_poly.pdbx_seq_one_letter_code
_entity_poly.pdbx_strand_id
1 'polypeptide(L)'
;MFKTLGKATKFSVLAIWLVFTIFPLYWMFLTSIRPVREVTKKFYYPHANSTLDSYRTLFNQYAFGTYIKNSFIVSFAASAFVIFIGMLGAYALARYKFKGKSQIMLVFLVTQMIPGLIALAPLYLLLSKVHLLNTLIALIFCYVGGMVPFATIMLRGFLQRIPPELDEAAL
;
A
#
# COMPACT_ATOMS: atom_id res chain seq x y z
N MET A 1 -18.49 -14.11 -27.39
CA MET A 1 -17.70 -13.90 -28.63
C MET A 1 -16.17 -13.93 -28.44
N PHE A 2 -15.62 -14.43 -27.32
CA PHE A 2 -14.15 -14.45 -27.05
C PHE A 2 -13.53 -15.83 -26.81
N LYS A 3 -14.28 -16.93 -27.03
CA LYS A 3 -13.89 -18.27 -26.56
C LYS A 3 -12.78 -18.95 -27.36
N THR A 4 -12.27 -18.34 -28.45
CA THR A 4 -11.24 -18.94 -29.30
C THR A 4 -10.22 -17.92 -29.80
N LEU A 5 -9.87 -16.91 -28.99
CA LEU A 5 -8.60 -16.22 -29.22
C LEU A 5 -7.50 -17.27 -29.00
N GLY A 6 -6.86 -17.73 -30.10
CA GLY A 6 -5.86 -18.78 -30.07
C GLY A 6 -4.80 -18.48 -29.02
N LYS A 7 -4.29 -19.52 -28.33
CA LYS A 7 -3.30 -19.37 -27.25
C LYS A 7 -2.17 -18.40 -27.67
N ALA A 8 -1.74 -18.45 -28.93
CA ALA A 8 -0.78 -17.53 -29.54
C ALA A 8 -1.17 -16.05 -29.41
N THR A 9 -2.40 -15.65 -29.79
CA THR A 9 -2.86 -14.26 -29.66
C THR A 9 -2.87 -13.79 -28.21
N LYS A 10 -3.29 -14.65 -27.27
CA LYS A 10 -3.25 -14.34 -25.83
C LYS A 10 -1.82 -14.10 -25.36
N PHE A 11 -0.88 -14.97 -25.72
CA PHE A 11 0.53 -14.81 -25.38
C PHE A 11 1.13 -13.54 -26.00
N SER A 12 0.83 -13.23 -27.25
CA SER A 12 1.31 -12.00 -27.90
C SER A 12 0.81 -10.74 -27.19
N VAL A 13 -0.48 -10.68 -26.85
CA VAL A 13 -1.06 -9.55 -26.12
C VAL A 13 -0.42 -9.41 -24.74
N LEU A 14 -0.27 -10.51 -24.00
CA LEU A 14 0.40 -10.50 -22.69
C LEU A 14 1.88 -10.09 -22.79
N ALA A 15 2.59 -10.53 -23.82
CA ALA A 15 3.99 -10.17 -24.05
C ALA A 15 4.14 -8.67 -24.36
N ILE A 16 3.28 -8.11 -25.21
CA ILE A 16 3.27 -6.67 -25.50
C ILE A 16 2.95 -5.87 -24.22
N TRP A 17 1.95 -6.32 -23.46
CA TRP A 17 1.58 -5.68 -22.19
C TRP A 17 2.70 -5.73 -21.16
N LEU A 18 3.41 -6.86 -21.07
CA LEU A 18 4.57 -7.04 -20.21
C LEU A 18 5.69 -6.06 -20.58
N VAL A 19 6.04 -5.97 -21.86
CA VAL A 19 7.07 -5.03 -22.35
C VAL A 19 6.66 -3.60 -22.04
N PHE A 20 5.42 -3.21 -22.32
CA PHE A 20 4.91 -1.86 -22.02
C PHE A 20 4.99 -1.53 -20.53
N THR A 21 4.66 -2.48 -19.65
CA THR A 21 4.68 -2.29 -18.19
C THR A 21 6.10 -2.26 -17.62
N ILE A 22 7.01 -3.10 -18.14
CA ILE A 22 8.39 -3.19 -17.67
C ILE A 22 9.24 -2.03 -18.19
N PHE A 23 8.95 -1.52 -19.38
CA PHE A 23 9.73 -0.45 -20.02
C PHE A 23 10.06 0.74 -19.10
N PRO A 24 9.10 1.38 -18.38
CA PRO A 24 9.42 2.48 -17.48
C PRO A 24 10.30 2.06 -16.29
N LEU A 25 10.14 0.84 -15.78
CA LEU A 25 10.99 0.30 -14.71
C LEU A 25 12.42 0.05 -15.19
N TYR A 26 12.55 -0.52 -16.39
CA TYR A 26 13.83 -0.69 -17.07
C TYR A 26 14.52 0.66 -17.30
N TRP A 27 13.78 1.66 -17.77
CA TRP A 27 14.31 3.02 -17.96
C TRP A 27 14.75 3.65 -16.63
N MET A 28 13.96 3.49 -15.57
CA MET A 28 14.31 3.97 -14.23
C MET A 28 15.60 3.33 -13.72
N PHE A 29 15.76 2.03 -13.92
CA PHE A 29 16.99 1.30 -13.57
C PHE A 29 18.20 1.78 -14.38
N LEU A 30 18.07 1.93 -15.70
CA LEU A 30 19.16 2.49 -16.51
C LEU A 30 19.56 3.88 -16.04
N THR A 31 18.57 4.71 -15.69
CA THR A 31 18.81 6.09 -15.26
C THR A 31 19.49 6.15 -13.88
N SER A 32 19.20 5.20 -12.98
CA SER A 32 19.81 5.18 -11.64
C SER A 32 21.30 4.83 -11.63
N ILE A 33 21.77 4.10 -12.65
CA ILE A 33 23.19 3.75 -12.82
C ILE A 33 23.95 4.70 -13.76
N ARG A 34 23.32 5.80 -14.22
CA ARG A 34 24.00 6.81 -15.04
C ARG A 34 24.82 7.75 -14.17
N PRO A 35 25.99 8.21 -14.67
CA PRO A 35 26.65 9.37 -14.10
C PRO A 35 25.71 10.58 -14.10
N VAL A 36 25.73 11.39 -13.03
CA VAL A 36 24.83 12.55 -12.85
C VAL A 36 24.84 13.51 -14.05
N ARG A 37 26.01 13.69 -14.69
CA ARG A 37 26.19 14.56 -15.86
C ARG A 37 25.52 14.04 -17.13
N GLU A 38 25.12 12.78 -17.17
CA GLU A 38 24.57 12.09 -18.35
C GLU A 38 23.10 11.69 -18.18
N VAL A 39 22.46 12.05 -17.06
CA VAL A 39 21.07 11.68 -16.75
C VAL A 39 20.08 12.17 -17.84
N THR A 40 20.35 13.31 -18.46
CA THR A 40 19.52 13.90 -19.53
C THR A 40 19.80 13.33 -20.93
N LYS A 41 20.88 12.54 -21.11
CA LYS A 41 21.20 11.90 -22.39
C LYS A 41 20.25 10.72 -22.65
N LYS A 42 19.82 10.55 -23.90
CA LYS A 42 18.83 9.53 -24.31
C LYS A 42 19.52 8.26 -24.81
N PHE A 43 19.93 7.38 -23.89
CA PHE A 43 20.41 6.03 -24.22
C PHE A 43 19.47 4.96 -23.65
N TYR A 44 19.03 4.01 -24.48
CA TYR A 44 18.09 2.95 -24.10
C TYR A 44 18.78 1.62 -23.70
N TYR A 45 20.09 1.66 -23.52
CA TYR A 45 20.95 0.53 -23.18
C TYR A 45 21.97 0.94 -22.10
N PRO A 46 22.54 -0.01 -21.34
CA PRO A 46 23.63 0.28 -20.40
C PRO A 46 24.83 0.90 -21.13
N HIS A 47 25.27 2.07 -20.68
CA HIS A 47 26.39 2.77 -21.29
C HIS A 47 27.71 2.30 -20.66
N ALA A 48 28.83 2.39 -21.39
CA ALA A 48 30.13 1.92 -20.90
C ALA A 48 30.57 2.58 -19.57
N ASN A 49 30.06 3.78 -19.29
CA ASN A 49 30.36 4.57 -18.08
C ASN A 49 29.32 4.38 -16.95
N SER A 50 28.54 3.29 -16.96
CA SER A 50 27.61 2.99 -15.87
C SER A 50 28.33 2.93 -14.51
N THR A 51 27.75 3.55 -13.49
CA THR A 51 28.34 3.69 -12.15
C THR A 51 27.28 3.57 -11.06
N LEU A 52 27.72 3.22 -9.85
CA LEU A 52 26.90 3.20 -8.63
C LEU A 52 27.13 4.43 -7.74
N ASP A 53 27.79 5.47 -8.25
CA ASP A 53 28.12 6.66 -7.45
C ASP A 53 26.87 7.39 -6.94
N SER A 54 25.77 7.38 -7.70
CA SER A 54 24.47 7.88 -7.24
C SER A 54 23.98 7.14 -5.98
N TYR A 55 24.15 5.81 -5.93
CA TYR A 55 23.81 5.00 -4.75
C TYR A 55 24.76 5.27 -3.58
N ARG A 56 26.07 5.33 -3.83
CA ARG A 56 27.05 5.67 -2.79
C ARG A 56 26.75 7.03 -2.17
N THR A 57 26.46 8.02 -3.00
CA THR A 57 26.05 9.37 -2.58
C THR A 57 24.79 9.31 -1.74
N LEU A 58 23.78 8.54 -2.17
CA LEU A 58 22.51 8.36 -1.47
C LEU A 58 22.69 7.80 -0.05
N PHE A 59 23.56 6.81 0.15
CA PHE A 59 23.78 6.19 1.46
C PHE A 59 24.83 6.89 2.33
N ASN A 60 25.82 7.57 1.73
CA ASN A 60 26.91 8.20 2.49
C ASN A 60 26.67 9.69 2.76
N GLN A 61 26.01 10.41 1.84
CA GLN A 61 25.79 11.86 1.97
C GLN A 61 24.38 12.22 2.42
N TYR A 62 23.40 11.35 2.18
CA TYR A 62 22.02 11.56 2.61
C TYR A 62 21.60 10.52 3.66
N ALA A 63 20.60 10.87 4.49
CA ALA A 63 20.04 9.98 5.50
C ALA A 63 19.13 8.88 4.92
N PHE A 64 19.43 8.39 3.71
CA PHE A 64 18.55 7.48 2.98
C PHE A 64 18.33 6.14 3.70
N GLY A 65 19.36 5.61 4.37
CA GLY A 65 19.21 4.43 5.23
C GLY A 65 18.17 4.64 6.34
N THR A 66 18.15 5.84 6.95
CA THR A 66 17.14 6.22 7.94
C THR A 66 15.76 6.33 7.31
N TYR A 67 15.64 6.85 6.09
CA TYR A 67 14.34 6.96 5.40
C TYR A 67 13.74 5.59 5.09
N ILE A 68 14.57 4.64 4.63
CA ILE A 68 14.14 3.24 4.41
C ILE A 68 13.70 2.63 5.73
N LYS A 69 14.53 2.75 6.77
CA LYS A 69 14.22 2.20 8.10
C LYS A 69 12.91 2.75 8.65
N ASN A 70 12.71 4.07 8.58
CA ASN A 70 11.49 4.72 9.05
C ASN A 70 10.27 4.24 8.25
N SER A 71 10.38 4.17 6.93
CA SER A 71 9.30 3.67 6.05
C SER A 71 8.94 2.22 6.38
N PHE A 72 9.94 1.35 6.57
CA PHE A 72 9.74 -0.03 6.96
C PHE A 72 9.06 -0.16 8.32
N ILE A 73 9.55 0.55 9.34
CA ILE A 73 8.95 0.53 10.69
C ILE A 73 7.49 0.99 10.64
N VAL A 74 7.22 2.13 9.99
CA VAL A 74 5.88 2.71 9.93
C VAL A 74 4.93 1.79 9.17
N SER A 75 5.30 1.34 7.96
CA SER A 75 4.46 0.47 7.15
C SER A 75 4.19 -0.88 7.82
N PHE A 76 5.22 -1.54 8.35
CA PHE A 76 5.06 -2.83 9.01
C PHE A 76 4.19 -2.73 10.26
N ALA A 77 4.48 -1.76 11.14
CA ALA A 77 3.71 -1.56 12.37
C ALA A 77 2.26 -1.19 12.06
N ALA A 78 2.04 -0.21 11.17
CA ALA A 78 0.69 0.20 10.80
C ALA A 78 -0.10 -0.95 10.17
N SER A 79 0.48 -1.71 9.22
CA SER A 79 -0.17 -2.87 8.62
C SER A 79 -0.52 -3.94 9.66
N ALA A 80 0.38 -4.25 10.59
CA ALA A 80 0.12 -5.21 11.65
C ALA A 80 -1.06 -4.78 12.54
N PHE A 81 -1.09 -3.52 12.99
CA PHE A 81 -2.20 -3.00 13.79
C PHE A 81 -3.52 -2.92 13.01
N VAL A 82 -3.48 -2.50 11.74
CA VAL A 82 -4.66 -2.44 10.86
C VAL A 82 -5.26 -3.83 10.68
N ILE A 83 -4.42 -4.84 10.40
CA ILE A 83 -4.89 -6.21 10.23
C ILE A 83 -5.46 -6.74 11.56
N PHE A 84 -4.75 -6.54 12.67
CA PHE A 84 -5.21 -6.99 13.98
C PHE A 84 -6.57 -6.41 14.35
N ILE A 85 -6.71 -5.08 14.35
CA ILE A 85 -7.96 -4.40 14.70
C ILE A 85 -9.05 -4.71 13.66
N GLY A 86 -8.70 -4.67 12.37
CA GLY A 86 -9.62 -4.93 11.28
C GLY A 86 -10.16 -6.35 11.29
N MET A 87 -9.36 -7.33 11.69
CA MET A 87 -9.78 -8.73 11.82
C MET A 87 -10.79 -8.93 12.95
N LEU A 88 -10.57 -8.28 14.11
CA LEU A 88 -11.51 -8.31 15.22
C LEU A 88 -12.88 -7.75 14.81
N GLY A 89 -12.88 -6.56 14.18
CA GLY A 89 -14.10 -5.93 13.68
C GLY A 89 -14.77 -6.75 12.57
N ALA A 90 -13.98 -7.29 11.65
CA ALA A 90 -14.46 -8.08 10.52
C ALA A 90 -15.13 -9.37 10.97
N TYR A 91 -14.52 -10.08 11.92
CA TYR A 91 -15.09 -11.29 12.49
C TYR A 91 -16.43 -10.99 13.16
N ALA A 92 -16.47 -9.94 13.99
CA ALA A 92 -17.70 -9.55 14.67
C ALA A 92 -18.83 -9.22 13.69
N LEU A 93 -18.50 -8.46 12.64
CA LEU A 93 -19.43 -8.09 11.56
C LEU A 93 -19.74 -9.23 10.59
N ALA A 94 -18.94 -10.29 10.52
CA ALA A 94 -19.21 -11.45 9.68
C ALA A 94 -20.14 -12.43 10.40
N ARG A 95 -19.84 -12.77 11.66
CA ARG A 95 -20.50 -13.88 12.37
C ARG A 95 -21.69 -13.47 13.22
N TYR A 96 -21.63 -12.34 13.92
CA TYR A 96 -22.71 -11.96 14.82
C TYR A 96 -23.81 -11.13 14.13
N LYS A 97 -25.03 -11.31 14.64
CA LYS A 97 -26.21 -10.49 14.33
C LYS A 97 -26.47 -9.58 15.53
N PHE A 98 -26.35 -8.27 15.34
CA PHE A 98 -26.58 -7.28 16.39
C PHE A 98 -27.13 -5.98 15.81
N LYS A 99 -27.82 -5.21 16.64
CA LYS A 99 -28.41 -3.92 16.26
C LYS A 99 -27.30 -2.90 16.01
N GLY A 100 -27.36 -2.16 14.88
CA GLY A 100 -26.33 -1.17 14.51
C GLY A 100 -25.30 -1.66 13.48
N LYS A 101 -25.29 -2.94 13.13
CA LYS A 101 -24.35 -3.55 12.16
C LYS A 101 -24.30 -2.83 10.80
N SER A 102 -25.47 -2.45 10.26
CA SER A 102 -25.56 -1.75 8.97
C SER A 102 -24.99 -0.33 9.06
N GLN A 103 -25.25 0.36 10.17
CA GLN A 103 -24.78 1.72 10.44
C GLN A 103 -23.25 1.76 10.56
N ILE A 104 -22.64 0.78 11.26
CA ILE A 104 -21.17 0.66 11.34
C ILE A 104 -20.57 0.47 9.95
N MET A 105 -21.15 -0.43 9.14
CA MET A 105 -20.71 -0.63 7.75
C MET A 105 -20.83 0.66 6.93
N LEU A 106 -21.92 1.40 7.08
CA LEU A 106 -22.12 2.68 6.39
C LEU A 106 -21.06 3.72 6.81
N VAL A 107 -20.79 3.86 8.11
CA VAL A 107 -19.76 4.77 8.62
C VAL A 107 -18.38 4.40 8.07
N PHE A 108 -18.05 3.11 8.02
CA PHE A 108 -16.80 2.66 7.42
C PHE A 108 -16.72 3.00 5.92
N LEU A 109 -17.81 2.85 5.17
CA LEU A 109 -17.82 3.23 3.75
C LEU A 109 -17.68 4.74 3.57
N VAL A 110 -18.47 5.54 4.29
CA VAL A 110 -18.46 7.01 4.17
C VAL A 110 -17.10 7.59 4.54
N THR A 111 -16.45 7.07 5.58
CA THR A 111 -15.10 7.52 5.96
C THR A 111 -14.06 7.27 4.87
N GLN A 112 -14.20 6.19 4.08
CA GLN A 112 -13.31 5.91 2.96
C GLN A 112 -13.56 6.78 1.72
N MET A 113 -14.71 7.46 1.66
CA MET A 113 -15.01 8.42 0.59
C MET A 113 -14.37 9.79 0.82
N ILE A 114 -13.93 10.07 2.05
CA ILE A 114 -13.29 11.35 2.40
C ILE A 114 -11.89 11.39 1.77
N PRO A 115 -11.59 12.39 0.92
CA PRO A 115 -10.25 12.56 0.37
C PRO A 115 -9.23 12.81 1.49
N GLY A 116 -8.16 12.00 1.53
CA GLY A 116 -7.14 12.08 2.59
C GLY A 116 -6.48 13.46 2.71
N LEU A 117 -6.38 14.22 1.62
CA LEU A 117 -5.82 15.58 1.62
C LEU A 117 -6.62 16.54 2.51
N ILE A 118 -7.95 16.42 2.53
CA ILE A 118 -8.85 17.29 3.32
C ILE A 118 -8.70 16.99 4.82
N ALA A 119 -8.37 15.75 5.17
CA ALA A 119 -8.16 15.33 6.55
C ALA A 119 -6.81 15.81 7.14
N LEU A 120 -5.88 16.33 6.34
CA LEU A 120 -4.54 16.72 6.82
C LEU A 120 -4.57 17.85 7.86
N ALA A 121 -5.31 18.93 7.59
CA ALA A 121 -5.41 20.07 8.51
C ALA A 121 -5.97 19.68 9.90
N PRO A 122 -7.13 18.99 10.00
CA PRO A 122 -7.65 18.58 11.30
C PRO A 122 -6.74 17.55 11.99
N LEU A 123 -6.10 16.66 11.24
CA LEU A 123 -5.17 15.68 11.79
C LEU A 123 -3.90 16.34 12.33
N TYR A 124 -3.37 17.36 11.65
CA TYR A 124 -2.26 18.17 12.14
C TYR A 124 -2.62 18.86 13.46
N LEU A 125 -3.79 19.50 13.53
CA LEU A 125 -4.25 20.16 14.76
C LEU A 125 -4.41 19.15 15.91
N LEU A 126 -4.95 17.97 15.63
CA LEU A 126 -5.09 16.90 16.61
C LEU A 126 -3.72 16.46 17.15
N LEU A 127 -2.78 16.12 16.26
CA LEU A 127 -1.43 15.68 16.60
C LEU A 127 -0.63 16.76 17.33
N SER A 128 -0.85 18.03 16.99
CA SER A 128 -0.27 19.19 17.68
C SER A 128 -0.76 19.28 19.11
N LYS A 129 -2.07 19.13 19.35
CA LYS A 129 -2.67 19.20 20.69
C LYS A 129 -2.16 18.10 21.62
N VAL A 130 -1.85 16.92 21.06
CA VAL A 130 -1.31 15.79 21.83
C VAL A 130 0.22 15.71 21.77
N HIS A 131 0.91 16.73 21.26
CA HIS A 131 2.37 16.82 21.17
C HIS A 131 3.05 15.64 20.45
N LEU A 132 2.38 15.03 19.47
CA LEU A 132 2.91 13.91 18.68
C LEU A 132 3.47 14.33 17.31
N LEU A 133 3.51 15.62 17.01
CA LEU A 133 4.06 16.11 15.74
C LEU A 133 5.51 15.66 15.52
N ASN A 134 5.86 15.43 14.25
CA ASN A 134 7.20 15.02 13.83
C ASN A 134 7.69 13.69 14.44
N THR A 135 6.77 12.76 14.72
CA THR A 135 7.12 11.42 15.22
C THR A 135 6.65 10.31 14.28
N LEU A 136 7.34 9.17 14.29
CA LEU A 136 6.88 7.98 13.56
C LEU A 136 5.57 7.41 14.14
N ILE A 137 5.36 7.58 15.44
CA ILE A 137 4.16 7.13 16.15
C ILE A 137 2.92 7.84 15.61
N ALA A 138 3.01 9.16 15.37
CA ALA A 138 1.93 9.91 14.74
C ALA A 138 1.57 9.32 13.36
N LEU A 139 2.55 9.06 12.51
CA LEU A 139 2.33 8.47 11.19
C LEU A 139 1.67 7.08 11.27
N ILE A 140 2.13 6.23 12.20
CA ILE A 140 1.54 4.91 12.42
C ILE A 140 0.06 5.05 12.79
N PHE A 141 -0.29 5.90 13.76
CA PHE A 141 -1.69 6.09 14.16
C PHE A 141 -2.56 6.69 13.05
N CYS A 142 -2.01 7.60 12.24
CA CYS A 142 -2.71 8.16 11.09
C CYS A 142 -3.07 7.06 10.08
N TYR A 143 -2.11 6.18 9.76
CA TYR A 143 -2.37 5.06 8.86
C TYR A 143 -3.34 4.04 9.48
N VAL A 144 -3.20 3.71 10.76
CA VAL A 144 -4.11 2.79 11.45
C VAL A 144 -5.55 3.32 11.40
N GLY A 145 -5.76 4.57 11.83
CA GLY A 145 -7.09 5.18 11.85
C GLY A 145 -7.73 5.26 10.46
N GLY A 146 -6.93 5.57 9.42
CA GLY A 146 -7.42 5.68 8.05
C GLY A 146 -7.74 4.33 7.39
N MET A 147 -6.97 3.28 7.70
CA MET A 147 -7.01 2.01 6.97
C MET A 147 -7.83 0.91 7.65
N VAL A 148 -8.09 1.00 8.97
CA VAL A 148 -8.93 0.02 9.70
C VAL A 148 -10.33 -0.16 9.06
N PRO A 149 -11.06 0.90 8.65
CA PRO A 149 -12.38 0.71 8.03
C PRO A 149 -12.30 -0.10 6.73
N PHE A 150 -11.35 0.23 5.85
CA PHE A 150 -11.12 -0.49 4.60
C PHE A 150 -10.74 -1.96 4.86
N ALA A 151 -9.76 -2.20 5.73
CA ALA A 151 -9.33 -3.55 6.08
C ALA A 151 -10.48 -4.38 6.66
N THR A 152 -11.30 -3.78 7.53
CA THR A 152 -12.46 -4.44 8.13
C THR A 152 -13.49 -4.85 7.09
N ILE A 153 -13.84 -3.96 6.15
CA ILE A 153 -14.79 -4.24 5.07
C ILE A 153 -14.26 -5.40 4.20
N MET A 154 -12.99 -5.32 3.81
CA MET A 154 -12.36 -6.33 2.96
C MET A 154 -12.30 -7.70 3.65
N LEU A 155 -11.77 -7.75 4.86
CA LEU A 155 -11.65 -8.99 5.65
C LEU A 155 -13.01 -9.61 5.95
N ARG A 156 -14.04 -8.79 6.24
CA ARG A 156 -15.41 -9.27 6.42
C ARG A 156 -15.90 -9.99 5.16
N GLY A 157 -15.66 -9.43 3.98
CA GLY A 157 -16.02 -10.04 2.71
C GLY A 157 -15.39 -11.41 2.47
N PHE A 158 -14.16 -11.62 2.96
CA PHE A 158 -13.50 -12.92 2.96
C PHE A 158 -14.10 -13.88 3.99
N LEU A 159 -14.25 -13.45 5.25
CA LEU A 159 -14.77 -14.28 6.33
C LEU A 159 -16.20 -14.78 6.06
N GLN A 160 -17.04 -13.98 5.40
CA GLN A 160 -18.39 -14.39 5.02
C GLN A 160 -18.44 -15.55 4.02
N ARG A 161 -17.34 -15.82 3.29
CA ARG A 161 -17.25 -16.97 2.38
C ARG A 161 -16.85 -18.26 3.09
N ILE A 162 -16.36 -18.16 4.32
CA ILE A 162 -16.02 -19.33 5.13
C ILE A 162 -17.32 -19.89 5.73
N PRO A 163 -17.66 -21.16 5.50
CA PRO A 163 -18.88 -21.78 6.00
C PRO A 163 -18.99 -21.63 7.53
N PRO A 164 -20.13 -21.17 8.08
CA PRO A 164 -20.30 -20.99 9.53
C PRO A 164 -20.25 -22.31 10.31
N GLU A 165 -20.52 -23.43 9.68
CA GLU A 165 -20.50 -24.77 10.29
C GLU A 165 -19.10 -25.13 10.82
N LEU A 166 -18.04 -24.54 10.26
CA LEU A 166 -16.68 -24.70 10.78
C LEU A 166 -16.50 -24.05 12.17
N ASP A 167 -17.18 -22.93 12.41
CA ASP A 167 -17.16 -22.27 13.71
C ASP A 167 -18.03 -23.04 14.71
N GLU A 168 -19.15 -23.62 14.25
CA GLU A 168 -20.04 -24.45 15.07
C GLU A 168 -19.39 -25.78 15.47
N ALA A 169 -18.63 -26.43 14.57
CA ALA A 169 -17.95 -27.68 14.85
C ALA A 169 -16.75 -27.54 15.81
N ALA A 170 -16.24 -26.32 16.00
CA ALA A 170 -15.16 -26.04 16.93
C ALA A 170 -15.65 -25.75 18.37
N LEU A 171 -16.94 -25.48 18.55
CA LEU A 171 -17.60 -25.25 19.84
C LEU A 171 -18.10 -26.55 20.45
#